data_AF-A0AAE0L9H7-F1
#
_entry.id   AF-A0AAE0L9H7-F1
#
_cell.length_a   1.000
_cell.length_b   1.000
_cell.length_c   1.000
_cell.angle_alpha   90.00
_cell.angle_beta   90.00
_cell.angle_gamma   90.00
#
_symmetry.space_group_name_H-M   'P 1'
#
loop_
_entity.id
_entity.type
_entity.pdbx_description
1 polymer ?
#
loop_
_entity_poly.entity_id
_entity_poly.type
_entity_poly.pdbx_seq_one_letter_code
_entity_poly.pdbx_strand_id
1 'polypeptide(L)'
;MLCFCWMLIELMGGQNKLVAELDSEGEKAFWNVPPCGCFITCCIRPGTFSATTLTTIQALVAQYIVIQPIIVFVEAMDISTNTERDSIVLLAAQVVRVLSTLMCMQGLLVLYFALRDHLHEYNTTGKFIIIKGMLALTQLQETLLFIFISAGVIDSEGYSKTAWAGLWNCLIMSIEMVPLFMYAAYVYPASELPDSANERAPLIL
;
A
#
# COMPACT_ATOMS: atom_id res chain seq x y z
N MET A 1 -5.75 0.39 3.21
CA MET A 1 -5.26 1.60 2.51
C MET A 1 -6.22 2.76 2.51
N LEU A 2 -7.49 2.59 2.10
CA LEU A 2 -8.47 3.70 2.16
C LEU A 2 -8.60 4.32 3.56
N CYS A 3 -8.67 3.50 4.61
CA CYS A 3 -8.74 3.98 5.99
C CYS A 3 -7.56 4.90 6.35
N PHE A 4 -6.37 4.64 5.81
CA PHE A 4 -5.20 5.47 6.05
C PHE A 4 -5.28 6.80 5.29
N CYS A 5 -5.67 6.77 4.01
CA CYS A 5 -5.96 8.01 3.27
C CYS A 5 -6.99 8.88 4.00
N TRP A 6 -8.06 8.26 4.50
CA TRP A 6 -9.10 8.96 5.26
C TRP A 6 -8.58 9.50 6.59
N MET A 7 -7.79 8.71 7.33
CA MET A 7 -7.16 9.18 8.57
C MET A 7 -6.29 10.41 8.34
N LEU A 8 -5.48 10.44 7.27
CA LEU A 8 -4.65 11.60 6.92
C LEU A 8 -5.48 12.84 6.59
N ILE A 9 -6.58 12.67 5.84
CA ILE A 9 -7.49 13.77 5.51
C ILE A 9 -8.17 14.31 6.76
N GLU A 10 -8.59 13.43 7.67
CA GLU A 10 -9.26 13.81 8.90
C GLU A 10 -8.32 14.49 9.89
N LEU A 11 -7.05 14.06 9.95
CA LEU A 11 -6.03 14.69 10.79
C LEU A 11 -5.81 16.17 10.43
N MET A 12 -6.03 16.53 9.17
CA MET A 12 -5.96 17.92 8.68
C MET A 12 -7.27 18.71 8.89
N GLY A 13 -8.27 18.12 9.53
CA GLY A 13 -9.57 18.72 9.74
C GLY A 13 -10.49 18.68 8.51
N GLY A 14 -10.27 17.72 7.60
CA GLY A 14 -11.14 17.41 6.47
C GLY A 14 -10.61 17.89 5.11
N GLN A 15 -11.26 17.43 4.03
CA GLN A 15 -10.80 17.65 2.64
C GLN A 15 -10.68 19.13 2.26
N ASN A 16 -11.64 19.96 2.68
CA ASN A 16 -11.68 21.38 2.27
C ASN A 16 -10.55 22.19 2.92
N LYS A 17 -10.22 21.90 4.19
CA LYS A 17 -9.10 22.54 4.88
C LYS A 17 -7.77 22.06 4.33
N LEU A 18 -7.64 20.77 4.06
CA LEU A 18 -6.47 20.18 3.41
C LEU A 18 -6.14 20.88 2.09
N VAL A 19 -7.13 21.04 1.21
CA VAL A 19 -6.91 21.67 -0.10
C VAL A 19 -6.59 23.15 0.06
N ALA A 20 -7.27 23.87 0.96
CA ALA A 20 -6.99 25.29 1.20
C ALA A 20 -5.57 25.52 1.74
N GLU A 21 -5.11 24.68 2.67
CA GLU A 21 -3.78 24.77 3.26
C GLU A 21 -2.70 24.47 2.21
N LEU A 22 -2.86 23.37 1.46
CA LEU A 22 -1.88 22.95 0.45
C LEU A 22 -1.87 23.83 -0.80
N ASP A 23 -2.97 24.52 -1.12
CA ASP A 23 -3.00 25.53 -2.19
C ASP A 23 -2.26 26.81 -1.76
N SER A 24 -2.28 27.14 -0.46
CA SER A 24 -1.56 28.31 0.08
C SER A 24 -0.04 28.15 0.09
N GLU A 25 0.47 26.91 0.09
CA GLU A 25 1.91 26.62 0.04
C GLU A 25 2.55 26.83 -1.35
N GLY A 26 1.73 27.09 -2.38
CA GLY A 26 2.18 27.37 -3.75
C GLY A 26 2.51 26.13 -4.58
N GLU A 27 3.16 26.34 -5.73
CA GLU A 27 3.46 25.28 -6.70
C GLU A 27 4.57 24.35 -6.19
N LYS A 28 4.24 23.11 -5.85
CA LYS A 28 5.21 22.03 -5.59
C LYS A 28 5.09 20.95 -6.66
N ALA A 29 6.18 20.24 -6.93
CA ALA A 29 6.19 19.09 -7.83
C ALA A 29 5.66 17.83 -7.12
N PHE A 30 4.39 17.85 -6.71
CA PHE A 30 3.78 16.81 -5.87
C PHE A 30 3.87 15.40 -6.46
N TRP A 31 3.83 15.29 -7.79
CA TRP A 31 3.89 14.00 -8.50
C TRP A 31 5.32 13.46 -8.69
N ASN A 32 6.36 14.23 -8.36
CA ASN A 32 7.75 13.83 -8.48
C ASN A 32 8.24 13.06 -7.23
N VAL A 33 7.51 11.99 -6.90
CA VAL A 33 7.85 11.08 -5.81
C VAL A 33 8.01 9.66 -6.36
N PRO A 34 8.98 8.87 -5.83
CA PRO A 34 9.15 7.47 -6.23
C PRO A 34 7.85 6.68 -5.92
N PRO A 35 7.56 5.56 -6.62
CA PRO A 35 8.41 4.82 -7.56
C PRO A 35 8.42 5.36 -9.01
N CYS A 36 7.38 6.06 -9.46
CA CYS A 36 7.31 6.53 -10.86
C CYS A 36 8.02 7.87 -11.08
N GLY A 37 8.19 8.70 -10.05
CA GLY A 37 8.84 10.01 -10.13
C GLY A 37 10.28 9.92 -10.64
N CYS A 38 11.07 8.92 -10.24
CA CYS A 38 12.47 8.76 -10.69
C CYS A 38 12.60 8.59 -12.21
N PHE A 39 11.60 8.00 -12.89
CA PHE A 39 11.63 7.76 -14.33
C PHE A 39 11.00 8.89 -15.15
N ILE A 40 10.16 9.74 -14.54
CA ILE A 40 9.33 10.76 -15.24
C ILE A 40 9.69 12.19 -14.77
N THR A 41 10.83 12.36 -14.08
CA THR A 41 11.33 13.62 -13.53
C THR A 41 11.37 14.78 -14.55
N CYS A 42 11.53 14.52 -15.85
CA CYS A 42 11.62 15.58 -16.86
C CYS A 42 10.27 16.03 -17.46
N CYS A 43 9.17 15.29 -17.25
CA CYS A 43 7.88 15.58 -17.89
C CYS A 43 6.79 16.08 -16.93
N ILE A 44 7.04 16.07 -15.61
CA ILE A 44 6.07 16.48 -14.61
C ILE A 44 6.29 17.95 -14.27
N ARG A 45 5.35 18.81 -14.67
CA ARG A 45 5.36 20.22 -14.30
C ARG A 45 4.99 20.40 -12.82
N PRO A 46 5.60 21.37 -12.11
CA PRO A 46 5.09 21.83 -10.83
C PRO A 46 3.65 22.33 -11.02
N GLY A 47 2.79 22.07 -10.04
CA GLY A 47 1.40 22.52 -10.08
C GLY A 47 0.87 22.73 -8.67
N THR A 48 -0.26 23.40 -8.56
CA THR A 48 -0.93 23.63 -7.27
C THR A 48 -1.72 22.40 -6.82
N PHE A 49 -1.86 22.23 -5.51
CA PHE A 49 -2.62 21.12 -4.95
C PHE A 49 -4.13 21.45 -4.97
N SER A 50 -4.84 20.92 -5.97
CA SER A 50 -6.28 21.14 -6.12
C SER A 50 -7.11 19.97 -5.60
N ALA A 51 -8.42 20.21 -5.42
CA ALA A 51 -9.41 19.16 -5.11
C ALA A 51 -9.44 18.04 -6.16
N THR A 52 -9.11 18.35 -7.42
CA THR A 52 -8.96 17.36 -8.49
C THR A 52 -7.76 16.43 -8.26
N THR A 53 -6.66 16.96 -7.74
CA THR A 53 -5.48 16.15 -7.35
C THR A 53 -5.83 15.20 -6.21
N LEU A 54 -6.56 15.70 -5.19
CA LEU A 54 -7.00 14.87 -4.06
C LEU A 54 -7.94 13.75 -4.48
N THR A 55 -8.92 14.04 -5.33
CA THR A 55 -9.85 13.03 -5.87
C THR A 55 -9.14 12.03 -6.77
N THR A 56 -8.13 12.46 -7.53
CA THR A 56 -7.27 11.56 -8.32
C THR A 56 -6.50 10.59 -7.43
N ILE A 57 -5.90 11.09 -6.35
CA ILE A 57 -5.21 10.25 -5.36
C ILE A 57 -6.16 9.22 -4.76
N GLN A 58 -7.37 9.64 -4.38
CA GLN A 58 -8.38 8.73 -3.84
C GLN A 58 -8.80 7.67 -4.86
N ALA A 59 -8.94 8.05 -6.13
CA ALA A 59 -9.22 7.10 -7.21
C ALA A 59 -8.07 6.09 -7.42
N LEU A 60 -6.81 6.53 -7.34
CA LEU A 60 -5.63 5.65 -7.44
C LEU A 60 -5.55 4.64 -6.29
N VAL A 61 -6.03 5.00 -5.10
CA VAL A 61 -6.12 4.06 -3.96
C VAL A 61 -7.34 3.16 -4.08
N ALA A 62 -8.46 3.69 -4.58
CA ALA A 62 -9.69 2.93 -4.77
C ALA A 62 -9.55 1.86 -5.86
N GLN A 63 -8.86 2.14 -6.97
CA GLN A 63 -8.67 1.17 -8.05
C GLN A 63 -7.96 -0.10 -7.58
N TYR A 64 -6.98 0.01 -6.67
CA TYR A 64 -6.31 -1.16 -6.09
C TYR A 64 -7.28 -2.08 -5.34
N ILE A 65 -8.22 -1.51 -4.59
CA ILE A 65 -9.19 -2.28 -3.80
C ILE A 65 -10.17 -3.05 -4.70
N VAL A 66 -10.46 -2.53 -5.88
CA VAL A 66 -11.34 -3.19 -6.85
C VAL A 66 -10.57 -4.22 -7.68
N ILE A 67 -9.34 -3.92 -8.08
CA ILE A 67 -8.52 -4.79 -8.93
C ILE A 67 -8.04 -6.03 -8.16
N GLN A 68 -7.60 -5.86 -6.91
CA GLN A 68 -7.08 -6.96 -6.10
C GLN A 68 -8.04 -8.18 -6.00
N PRO A 69 -9.34 -8.04 -5.66
CA PRO A 69 -10.25 -9.18 -5.60
C PRO A 69 -10.54 -9.80 -6.96
N ILE A 70 -10.51 -9.01 -8.05
CA ILE A 70 -10.67 -9.54 -9.42
C ILE A 70 -9.50 -10.47 -9.75
N ILE A 71 -8.27 -10.06 -9.42
CA ILE A 71 -7.08 -10.88 -9.67
C ILE A 71 -7.12 -12.18 -8.86
N VAL A 72 -7.44 -12.09 -7.57
CA VAL A 72 -7.58 -13.27 -6.70
C VAL A 72 -8.67 -14.21 -7.22
N PHE A 73 -9.77 -13.67 -7.74
CA PHE A 73 -10.83 -14.48 -8.33
C PHE A 73 -10.35 -15.22 -9.59
N VAL A 74 -9.60 -14.55 -10.48
CA VAL A 74 -9.02 -15.17 -11.67
C VAL A 74 -8.05 -16.30 -11.29
N GLU A 75 -7.20 -16.09 -10.28
CA GLU A 75 -6.27 -17.11 -9.77
C GLU A 75 -6.99 -18.29 -9.13
N ALA A 76 -8.04 -18.04 -8.35
CA ALA A 76 -8.86 -19.10 -7.75
C ALA A 76 -9.57 -19.94 -8.82
N MET A 77 -10.09 -19.29 -9.88
CA MET A 77 -10.69 -20.00 -11.02
C MET A 77 -9.68 -20.89 -11.74
N ASP A 78 -8.45 -20.41 -11.93
CA ASP A 78 -7.37 -21.18 -12.55
C ASP A 78 -7.07 -22.45 -11.76
N ILE A 79 -6.82 -22.31 -10.44
CA ILE A 79 -6.59 -23.42 -9.50
C ILE A 79 -7.74 -24.43 -9.56
N SER A 80 -8.99 -23.97 -9.55
CA SER A 80 -10.16 -24.85 -9.52
C SER A 80 -10.33 -25.68 -10.80
N THR A 81 -9.88 -25.15 -11.94
CA THR A 81 -10.03 -25.85 -13.22
C THR A 81 -8.93 -26.85 -13.51
N ASN A 82 -7.83 -26.85 -12.74
CA ASN A 82 -6.63 -27.68 -12.93
C ASN A 82 -6.12 -27.73 -14.38
N THR A 83 -6.59 -26.76 -15.16
CA THR A 83 -6.12 -26.42 -16.48
C THR A 83 -5.06 -25.42 -16.12
N GLU A 84 -3.78 -25.71 -16.38
CA GLU A 84 -2.81 -24.62 -16.47
C GLU A 84 -3.29 -23.75 -17.64
N ARG A 85 -4.29 -22.88 -17.41
CA ARG A 85 -4.76 -21.97 -18.45
C ARG A 85 -3.56 -21.16 -18.84
N ASP A 86 -3.49 -20.85 -20.14
CA ASP A 86 -2.42 -20.11 -20.79
C ASP A 86 -1.63 -19.29 -19.79
N SER A 87 -0.37 -19.68 -19.57
CA SER A 87 0.57 -19.00 -18.66
C SER A 87 0.62 -17.48 -18.88
N ILE A 88 0.20 -17.02 -20.06
CA ILE A 88 -0.01 -15.63 -20.46
C ILE A 88 -1.08 -14.92 -19.62
N VAL A 89 -2.22 -15.56 -19.31
CA VAL A 89 -3.32 -14.96 -18.52
C VAL A 89 -2.89 -14.73 -17.07
N LEU A 90 -2.24 -15.74 -16.46
CA LEU A 90 -1.69 -15.62 -15.11
C LEU A 90 -0.58 -14.56 -15.04
N LEU A 91 0.31 -14.55 -16.03
CA LEU A 91 1.35 -13.52 -16.13
C LEU A 91 0.74 -12.12 -16.28
N ALA A 92 -0.28 -11.96 -17.13
CA ALA A 92 -0.97 -10.69 -17.31
C ALA A 92 -1.65 -10.23 -16.01
N ALA A 93 -2.28 -11.14 -15.27
CA ALA A 93 -2.88 -10.86 -13.96
C ALA A 93 -1.83 -10.36 -12.95
N GLN A 94 -0.66 -10.99 -12.90
CA GLN A 94 0.45 -10.57 -12.04
C GLN A 94 1.03 -9.22 -12.46
N VAL A 95 1.16 -8.95 -13.77
CA VAL A 95 1.58 -7.62 -14.25
C VAL A 95 0.58 -6.54 -13.85
N VAL A 96 -0.72 -6.79 -14.01
CA VAL A 96 -1.78 -5.85 -13.60
C VAL A 96 -1.74 -5.63 -12.08
N ARG A 97 -1.49 -6.66 -11.28
CA ARG A 97 -1.31 -6.55 -9.83
C ARG A 97 -0.18 -5.59 -9.48
N VAL A 98 0.98 -5.75 -10.11
CA VAL A 98 2.15 -4.90 -9.88
C VAL A 98 1.85 -3.46 -10.27
N LEU A 99 1.30 -3.22 -11.46
CA LEU A 99 0.95 -1.88 -11.93
C LEU A 99 -0.07 -1.20 -11.01
N SER A 100 -1.12 -1.92 -10.60
CA SER A 100 -2.14 -1.39 -9.70
C SER A 100 -1.55 -1.04 -8.32
N THR A 101 -0.66 -1.89 -7.80
CA THR A 101 0.06 -1.64 -6.53
C THR A 101 0.96 -0.41 -6.64
N LEU A 102 1.69 -0.25 -7.74
CA LEU A 102 2.55 0.91 -7.99
C LEU A 102 1.74 2.21 -8.09
N MET A 103 0.62 2.21 -8.81
CA MET A 103 -0.29 3.35 -8.92
C MET A 103 -0.86 3.75 -7.55
N CYS A 104 -1.26 2.77 -6.75
CA CYS A 104 -1.76 3.00 -5.39
C CYS A 104 -0.67 3.58 -4.48
N MET A 105 0.53 3.02 -4.54
CA MET A 105 1.70 3.53 -3.82
C MET A 105 2.05 4.96 -4.22
N GLN A 106 1.98 5.28 -5.51
CA GLN A 106 2.18 6.64 -6.00
C GLN A 106 1.18 7.61 -5.36
N GLY A 107 -0.11 7.30 -5.38
CA GLY A 107 -1.14 8.15 -4.76
C GLY A 107 -0.90 8.39 -3.27
N LEU A 108 -0.57 7.33 -2.52
CA LEU A 108 -0.26 7.42 -1.09
C LEU A 108 1.01 8.25 -0.82
N LEU A 109 2.03 8.12 -1.67
CA LEU A 109 3.29 8.85 -1.56
C LEU A 109 3.11 10.33 -1.82
N VAL A 110 2.38 10.69 -2.87
CA VAL A 110 2.05 12.09 -3.20
C VAL A 110 1.33 12.74 -2.03
N LEU A 111 0.31 12.08 -1.48
CA LEU A 111 -0.46 12.58 -0.35
C LEU A 111 0.43 12.77 0.89
N TYR A 112 1.27 11.79 1.22
CA TYR A 112 2.17 11.89 2.35
C TYR A 112 3.19 13.02 2.21
N PHE A 113 3.82 13.17 1.04
CA PHE A 113 4.83 14.22 0.85
C PHE A 113 4.21 15.62 0.89
N ALA A 114 2.99 15.77 0.38
CA ALA A 114 2.22 17.01 0.55
C ALA A 114 1.95 17.29 2.04
N LEU A 115 1.65 16.25 2.82
CA LEU A 115 1.30 16.37 4.23
C LEU A 115 2.48 16.41 5.20
N ARG A 116 3.66 15.97 4.77
CA ARG A 116 4.80 15.71 5.66
C ARG A 116 5.18 16.92 6.50
N ASP A 117 5.17 18.11 5.91
CA ASP A 117 5.59 19.34 6.57
C ASP A 117 4.59 19.75 7.67
N HIS A 118 3.29 19.54 7.45
CA HIS A 118 2.24 19.78 8.45
C HIS A 118 2.15 18.67 9.51
N LEU A 119 2.50 17.43 9.15
CA LEU A 119 2.39 16.26 10.02
C LEU A 119 3.66 15.94 10.81
N HIS A 120 4.68 16.80 10.73
CA HIS A 120 5.92 16.64 11.51
C HIS A 120 5.66 16.66 13.02
N GLU A 121 4.65 17.41 13.48
CA GLU A 121 4.25 17.47 14.89
C GLU A 121 3.66 16.14 15.43
N TYR A 122 3.13 15.28 14.56
CA TYR A 122 2.42 14.05 14.95
C TYR A 122 3.26 12.76 14.84
N ASN A 123 4.58 12.86 14.63
CA ASN A 123 5.50 11.72 14.45
C ASN A 123 5.01 10.68 13.39
N THR A 124 4.31 11.17 12.37
CA THR A 124 3.59 10.31 11.41
C THR A 124 4.50 9.55 10.46
N THR A 125 5.80 9.87 10.41
CA THR A 125 6.78 9.20 9.56
C THR A 125 6.94 7.71 9.91
N GLY A 126 6.98 7.35 11.20
CA GLY A 126 7.07 5.93 11.62
C GLY A 126 5.81 5.15 11.24
N LYS A 127 4.65 5.76 11.46
CA LYS A 127 3.32 5.20 11.11
C LYS A 127 3.21 4.93 9.61
N PHE A 128 3.80 5.81 8.80
CA PHE A 128 3.83 5.67 7.36
C PHE A 128 4.83 4.63 6.85
N ILE A 129 5.99 4.49 7.51
CA ILE A 129 6.97 3.43 7.20
C ILE A 129 6.34 2.05 7.43
N ILE A 130 5.55 1.87 8.49
CA ILE A 130 4.82 0.61 8.73
C ILE A 130 3.90 0.27 7.57
N ILE A 131 3.09 1.23 7.10
CA ILE A 131 2.09 0.98 6.06
C ILE A 131 2.76 0.69 4.71
N LYS A 132 3.81 1.45 4.38
CA LYS A 132 4.63 1.19 3.19
C LYS A 132 5.35 -0.15 3.28
N GLY A 133 5.95 -0.44 4.42
CA GLY A 133 6.68 -1.67 4.69
C GLY A 133 5.75 -2.87 4.57
N MET A 134 4.60 -2.82 5.24
CA MET A 134 3.58 -3.85 5.13
C MET A 134 3.14 -4.06 3.69
N LEU A 135 2.84 -2.99 2.93
CA LEU A 135 2.39 -3.15 1.56
C LEU A 135 3.48 -3.67 0.62
N ALA A 136 4.71 -3.18 0.79
CA ALA A 136 5.84 -3.64 0.01
C ALA A 136 6.12 -5.12 0.32
N LEU A 137 6.13 -5.52 1.59
CA LEU A 137 6.31 -6.91 1.98
C LEU A 137 5.20 -7.79 1.41
N THR A 138 3.92 -7.45 1.60
CA THR A 138 2.82 -8.30 1.13
C THR A 138 2.82 -8.49 -0.38
N GLN A 139 2.91 -7.40 -1.17
CA GLN A 139 2.73 -7.48 -2.62
C GLN A 139 4.01 -7.82 -3.38
N LEU A 140 5.16 -7.31 -2.94
CA LEU A 140 6.42 -7.58 -3.60
C LEU A 140 6.82 -9.04 -3.38
N GLN A 141 6.64 -9.55 -2.17
CA GLN A 141 6.98 -10.93 -1.83
C GLN A 141 6.10 -11.93 -2.59
N GLU A 142 4.80 -11.68 -2.70
CA GLU A 142 3.88 -12.53 -3.48
C GLU A 142 4.30 -12.60 -4.95
N THR A 143 4.64 -11.44 -5.54
CA THR A 143 5.10 -11.34 -6.93
C THR A 143 6.47 -12.02 -7.12
N LEU A 144 7.42 -11.80 -6.22
CA LEU A 144 8.76 -12.39 -6.30
C LEU A 144 8.74 -13.90 -6.15
N LEU A 145 7.93 -14.42 -5.22
CA LEU A 145 7.76 -15.87 -5.05
C LEU A 145 7.16 -16.51 -6.30
N PHE A 146 6.15 -15.88 -6.90
CA PHE A 146 5.58 -16.35 -8.16
C PHE A 146 6.64 -16.37 -9.29
N ILE A 147 7.47 -15.33 -9.39
CA ILE A 147 8.55 -15.27 -10.37
C ILE A 147 9.60 -16.36 -10.11
N PHE A 148 10.04 -16.56 -8.87
CA PHE A 148 11.04 -17.58 -8.53
C PHE A 148 10.56 -19.00 -8.82
N ILE A 149 9.29 -19.30 -8.53
CA ILE A 149 8.66 -20.59 -8.87
C ILE A 149 8.52 -20.73 -10.39
N SER A 150 8.11 -19.67 -11.08
CA SER A 150 8.00 -19.68 -12.55
C SER A 150 9.34 -19.83 -13.25
N ALA A 151 10.42 -19.32 -12.63
CA ALA A 151 11.80 -19.44 -13.10
C ALA A 151 12.44 -20.80 -12.76
N GLY A 152 11.74 -21.68 -12.03
CA GLY A 152 12.25 -23.00 -11.62
C GLY A 152 13.34 -22.93 -10.55
N VAL A 153 13.46 -21.82 -9.81
CA VAL A 153 14.38 -21.72 -8.67
C VAL A 153 13.83 -22.48 -7.46
N ILE A 154 12.50 -22.53 -7.34
CA ILE A 154 11.78 -23.29 -6.33
C ILE A 154 10.97 -24.35 -7.07
N ASP A 155 11.32 -25.62 -6.84
CA ASP A 155 10.57 -26.73 -7.43
C ASP A 155 9.15 -26.75 -6.88
N SER A 156 8.17 -26.71 -7.78
CA SER A 156 6.78 -26.98 -7.44
C SER A 156 6.63 -28.50 -7.32
N GLU A 157 6.49 -29.03 -6.11
CA GLU A 157 6.33 -30.47 -5.82
C GLU A 157 4.98 -31.04 -6.31
N GLY A 158 4.61 -30.82 -7.58
CA GLY A 158 3.34 -31.23 -8.17
C GLY A 158 2.14 -30.35 -7.83
N TYR A 159 2.35 -29.24 -7.11
CA TYR A 159 1.32 -28.23 -6.82
C TYR A 159 1.29 -27.14 -7.91
N SER A 160 0.13 -26.52 -8.11
CA SER A 160 0.01 -25.33 -8.96
C SER A 160 0.95 -24.22 -8.46
N LYS A 161 1.65 -23.55 -9.39
CA LYS A 161 2.66 -22.53 -9.10
C LYS A 161 2.10 -21.39 -8.23
N THR A 162 0.85 -21.01 -8.46
CA THR A 162 0.14 -19.96 -7.71
C THR A 162 -0.14 -20.40 -6.28
N ALA A 163 -0.62 -21.64 -6.10
CA ALA A 163 -0.89 -22.20 -4.77
C ALA A 163 0.40 -22.35 -3.94
N TRP A 164 1.50 -22.80 -4.58
CA TRP A 164 2.79 -22.93 -3.92
C TRP A 164 3.37 -21.56 -3.53
N ALA A 165 3.26 -20.56 -4.41
CA ALA A 165 3.66 -19.18 -4.11
C ALA A 165 2.87 -18.60 -2.94
N GLY A 166 1.55 -18.84 -2.91
CA GLY A 166 0.66 -18.41 -1.84
C GLY A 166 1.03 -19.04 -0.49
N LEU A 167 1.36 -20.33 -0.46
CA LEU A 167 1.78 -21.03 0.76
C LEU A 167 3.06 -20.41 1.34
N TRP A 168 4.09 -20.24 0.50
CA TRP A 168 5.34 -19.59 0.90
C TRP A 168 5.11 -18.15 1.36
N ASN A 169 4.21 -17.43 0.70
CA ASN A 169 3.86 -16.07 1.09
C ASN A 169 3.23 -16.04 2.50
N CYS A 170 2.23 -16.89 2.76
CA CYS A 170 1.58 -16.99 4.07
C CYS A 170 2.57 -17.36 5.18
N LEU A 171 3.48 -18.30 4.91
CA LEU A 171 4.47 -18.74 5.90
C LEU A 171 5.42 -17.61 6.30
N ILE A 172 6.03 -16.94 5.31
CA ILE A 172 6.95 -15.84 5.54
C ILE A 172 6.22 -14.65 6.18
N MET A 173 5.02 -14.31 5.70
CA MET A 173 4.20 -13.23 6.28
C MET A 173 3.89 -13.50 7.76
N SER A 174 3.62 -14.74 8.14
CA SER A 174 3.38 -15.10 9.54
C SER A 174 4.59 -14.78 10.43
N ILE A 175 5.81 -14.96 9.92
CA ILE A 175 7.06 -14.63 10.63
C ILE A 175 7.28 -13.12 10.66
N GLU A 176 7.08 -12.43 9.54
CA GLU A 176 7.31 -10.99 9.40
C GLU A 176 6.32 -10.13 10.21
N MET A 177 5.11 -10.62 10.47
CA MET A 177 4.12 -9.90 11.27
C MET A 177 4.54 -9.70 12.72
N VAL A 178 5.43 -10.54 13.26
CA VAL A 178 5.96 -10.41 14.63
C VAL A 178 6.79 -9.13 14.81
N PRO A 179 7.89 -8.89 14.05
CA PRO A 179 8.64 -7.63 14.15
C PRO A 179 7.82 -6.42 13.71
N LEU A 180 6.92 -6.56 12.73
CA LEU A 180 5.99 -5.49 12.33
C LEU A 180 5.08 -5.07 13.48
N PHE A 181 4.54 -6.03 14.22
CA PHE A 181 3.72 -5.77 15.41
C PHE A 181 4.53 -5.08 16.51
N MET A 182 5.75 -5.55 16.79
CA MET A 182 6.64 -4.91 17.77
C MET A 182 6.95 -3.46 17.40
N TYR A 183 7.23 -3.21 16.12
CA TYR A 183 7.48 -1.86 15.62
C TYR A 183 6.21 -1.00 15.64
N ALA A 184 5.04 -1.56 15.34
CA ALA A 184 3.76 -0.88 15.48
C ALA A 184 3.47 -0.49 16.94
N ALA A 185 3.69 -1.39 17.89
CA ALA A 185 3.52 -1.09 19.31
C ALA A 185 4.47 0.03 19.79
N TYR A 186 5.68 0.11 19.22
CA TYR A 186 6.63 1.20 19.49
C TYR A 186 6.19 2.55 18.88
N VAL A 187 5.70 2.52 17.64
CA VAL A 187 5.31 3.72 16.88
C VAL A 187 3.96 4.31 17.33
N TYR A 188 3.09 3.49 17.94
CA TYR A 188 1.79 3.90 18.49
C TYR A 188 1.80 3.76 20.03
N PRO A 189 2.49 4.66 20.76
CA PRO A 189 2.57 4.57 22.21
C PRO A 189 1.21 4.86 22.87
N ALA A 190 0.91 4.13 23.95
CA ALA A 190 -0.34 4.26 24.71
C ALA A 190 -0.58 5.67 25.30
N SER A 191 0.45 6.52 25.37
CA SER A 191 0.37 7.91 25.81
C SER A 191 -0.41 8.82 24.84
N GLU A 192 -0.63 8.39 23.59
CA GLU A 192 -1.45 9.13 22.62
C GLU A 192 -2.96 8.87 22.79
N LEU A 193 -3.34 7.92 23.66
CA LEU A 193 -4.75 7.62 23.92
C LEU A 193 -5.36 8.69 24.84
N PRO A 194 -6.55 9.23 24.52
CA PRO A 194 -7.26 10.12 25.44
C PRO A 194 -7.58 9.38 26.74
N ASP A 195 -7.46 10.04 27.90
CA ASP A 195 -7.56 9.43 29.24
C ASP A 195 -8.78 8.50 29.44
N SER A 196 -9.89 8.80 28.75
CA SER A 196 -11.11 7.97 28.69
C SER A 196 -10.93 6.52 28.16
N ALA A 197 -9.86 6.25 27.42
CA ALA A 197 -9.51 4.94 26.88
C ALA A 197 -8.52 4.18 27.78
N ASN A 198 -7.68 4.91 28.53
CA ASN A 198 -6.73 4.34 29.49
C ASN A 198 -7.46 3.65 30.67
N GLU A 199 -8.62 4.17 31.06
CA GLU A 199 -9.46 3.60 32.12
C GLU A 199 -10.08 2.22 31.76
N ARG A 200 -10.10 1.85 30.47
CA ARG A 200 -10.63 0.55 29.99
C ARG A 200 -9.55 -0.50 29.70
N ALA A 201 -8.27 -0.13 29.83
CA ALA A 201 -7.15 -0.99 29.51
C ALA A 201 -6.70 -2.03 30.56
N PRO A 202 -7.21 -2.13 31.82
CA PRO A 202 -6.64 -3.09 32.78
C PRO A 202 -7.10 -4.55 32.57
N LEU A 203 -7.68 -4.93 31.43
CA LEU A 203 -8.30 -6.25 31.23
C LEU A 203 -7.66 -7.15 30.16
N ILE A 204 -6.50 -6.78 29.61
CA ILE A 204 -5.79 -7.66 28.65
C ILE A 204 -4.30 -7.72 29.02
N LEU A 205 -4.01 -8.46 30.08
CA LEU A 205 -2.70 -9.06 30.35
C LEU A 205 -2.92 -10.45 30.94
#